data_AF-A0A8C1V9E1-F1
#
_entry.id   AF-A0A8C1V9E1-F1
#
_cell.length_a   1.000
_cell.length_b   1.000
_cell.length_c   1.000
_cell.angle_alpha   90.00
_cell.angle_beta   90.00
_cell.angle_gamma   90.00
#
_symmetry.space_group_name_H-M   'P 1'
#
loop_
_entity.id
_entity.type
_entity.pdbx_description
1 polymer ?
#
loop_
_entity_poly.entity_id
_entity_poly.type
_entity_poly.pdbx_seq_one_letter_code
_entity_poly.pdbx_strand_id
1 'polypeptide(L)'
;MLLKHVFPFTANSHRNLPKLAPPKLPLQTDGKLHLDVFQYDMNYPSLGQCVVINNKNFHKKTGMGVRNGTEKDEGNVEETFSNLGFKIKICNDQTVSQMRDLLTRVSKEDHSKSSMFACVLLSHGEDGRIFGTDDCIELKELSALFRGDRCRSLVGKPKLFFIQVS
;
A
#
# COMPACT_ATOMS: atom_id res chain seq x y z
N MET A 1 14.69 8.19 3.48
CA MET A 1 13.65 7.43 2.76
C MET A 1 14.09 7.18 1.33
N LEU A 2 14.62 6.00 1.02
CA LEU A 2 14.90 5.60 -0.36
C LEU A 2 13.66 4.87 -0.90
N LEU A 3 12.99 5.44 -1.90
CA LEU A 3 11.76 4.88 -2.49
C LEU A 3 12.12 3.71 -3.42
N LYS A 4 12.28 2.49 -2.90
CA LYS A 4 12.73 1.37 -3.75
C LYS A 4 11.62 0.65 -4.53
N HIS A 5 10.36 0.64 -4.09
CA HIS A 5 9.32 -0.12 -4.80
C HIS A 5 7.92 0.48 -4.67
N VAL A 6 7.45 1.18 -5.71
CA VAL A 6 6.02 1.34 -5.97
C VAL A 6 5.59 0.17 -6.84
N PHE A 7 4.76 -0.74 -6.34
CA PHE A 7 4.14 -1.76 -7.17
C PHE A 7 2.86 -1.18 -7.80
N PRO A 8 2.84 -0.86 -9.11
CA PRO A 8 1.56 -0.72 -9.80
C PRO A 8 0.94 -2.11 -9.84
N PHE A 9 -0.07 -2.36 -9.01
CA PHE A 9 -0.94 -3.52 -9.21
C PHE A 9 -1.76 -3.26 -10.48
N THR A 10 -1.20 -3.61 -11.64
CA THR A 10 -1.96 -3.68 -12.89
C THR A 10 -2.99 -4.80 -12.76
N ALA A 11 -4.24 -4.49 -13.09
CA ALA A 11 -5.27 -5.48 -13.25
C ALA A 11 -4.90 -6.37 -14.45
N ASN A 12 -4.45 -7.60 -14.20
CA ASN A 12 -4.55 -8.65 -15.21
C ASN A 12 -4.61 -10.05 -14.58
N SER A 13 -5.78 -10.67 -14.71
CA SER A 13 -5.94 -12.12 -14.76
C SER A 13 -7.06 -12.41 -15.75
N HIS A 14 -6.65 -12.76 -16.96
CA HIS A 14 -7.52 -13.26 -18.02
C HIS A 14 -8.16 -14.58 -17.57
N ARG A 15 -9.47 -14.59 -17.32
CA ARG A 15 -10.34 -15.74 -17.56
C ARG A 15 -11.69 -15.28 -18.12
N ASN A 16 -11.90 -15.60 -19.40
CA ASN A 16 -13.15 -15.68 -20.17
C ASN A 16 -14.37 -14.89 -19.64
N LEU A 17 -14.38 -13.58 -19.89
CA LEU A 17 -15.61 -12.80 -20.04
C LEU A 17 -15.88 -12.60 -21.54
N PRO A 18 -17.14 -12.57 -22.00
CA PRO A 18 -17.44 -12.21 -23.38
C PRO A 18 -16.82 -10.84 -23.67
N LYS A 19 -16.10 -10.74 -24.80
CA LYS A 19 -15.54 -9.46 -25.27
C LYS A 19 -16.70 -8.49 -25.46
N LEU A 20 -16.93 -7.61 -24.50
CA LEU A 20 -17.83 -6.48 -24.71
C LEU A 20 -17.25 -5.70 -25.88
N ALA A 21 -18.07 -5.42 -26.89
CA ALA A 21 -17.69 -4.49 -27.94
C ALA A 21 -17.22 -3.19 -27.28
N PRO A 22 -16.14 -2.56 -27.77
CA PRO A 22 -15.72 -1.28 -27.25
C PRO A 22 -16.92 -0.33 -27.29
N PRO A 23 -17.15 0.48 -26.23
CA PRO A 23 -18.22 1.45 -26.24
C PRO A 23 -18.05 2.32 -27.49
N LYS A 24 -19.10 2.41 -28.31
CA LYS A 24 -19.11 3.31 -29.46
C LYS A 24 -18.93 4.73 -28.91
N LEU A 25 -17.76 5.32 -29.13
CA LEU A 25 -17.55 6.73 -28.79
C LEU A 25 -18.57 7.58 -29.56
N PRO A 26 -19.26 8.53 -28.92
CA PRO A 26 -19.92 9.58 -29.65
C PRO A 26 -18.86 10.36 -30.42
N LEU A 27 -18.98 10.37 -31.74
CA LEU A 27 -18.19 11.25 -32.60
C LEU A 27 -18.79 12.65 -32.45
N GLN A 28 -18.06 13.61 -31.88
CA GLN A 28 -17.76 14.91 -32.52
C GLN A 28 -17.07 15.96 -31.61
N THR A 29 -16.10 16.63 -32.25
CA THR A 29 -15.69 18.05 -32.15
C THR A 29 -15.37 18.66 -30.78
N ASP A 30 -14.12 18.55 -30.36
CA ASP A 30 -13.15 19.66 -30.34
C ASP A 30 -11.86 19.18 -29.66
N GLY A 31 -10.72 19.68 -30.13
CA GLY A 31 -9.36 19.22 -29.80
C GLY A 31 -8.89 19.41 -28.35
N LYS A 32 -9.61 18.87 -27.37
CA LYS A 32 -9.10 18.56 -26.02
C LYS A 32 -9.41 17.10 -25.71
N LEU A 33 -8.49 16.21 -26.07
CA LEU A 33 -8.49 14.86 -25.51
C LEU A 33 -8.34 15.03 -23.99
N HIS A 34 -9.41 14.78 -23.26
CA HIS A 34 -9.56 15.11 -21.84
C HIS A 34 -8.49 14.38 -21.02
N LEU A 35 -7.57 15.13 -20.40
CA LEU A 35 -6.50 14.60 -19.55
C LEU A 35 -7.01 13.69 -18.42
N ASP A 36 -8.29 13.81 -18.03
CA ASP A 36 -8.86 13.02 -16.93
C ASP A 36 -8.98 11.52 -17.22
N VAL A 37 -8.83 11.06 -18.47
CA VAL A 37 -8.83 9.61 -18.75
C VAL A 37 -7.57 8.91 -18.22
N PHE A 38 -6.48 9.67 -17.99
CA PHE A 38 -5.19 9.12 -17.55
C PHE A 38 -4.89 9.35 -16.06
N GLN A 39 -5.83 9.89 -15.29
CA GLN A 39 -5.66 10.16 -13.86
C GLN A 39 -6.58 9.28 -13.01
N TYR A 40 -6.15 8.98 -11.79
CA TYR A 40 -7.03 8.34 -10.83
C TYR A 40 -8.11 9.33 -10.38
N ASP A 41 -9.34 8.86 -10.24
CA ASP A 41 -10.38 9.63 -9.59
C ASP A 41 -10.02 9.80 -8.11
N MET A 42 -9.83 11.05 -7.70
CA MET A 42 -9.49 11.43 -6.34
C MET A 42 -10.66 12.06 -5.59
N ASN A 43 -11.84 12.17 -6.20
CA ASN A 43 -13.03 12.82 -5.64
C ASN A 43 -13.83 11.88 -4.72
N TYR A 44 -13.21 11.47 -3.61
CA TYR A 44 -13.85 10.69 -2.55
C TYR A 44 -13.86 11.45 -1.23
N PRO A 45 -14.75 11.09 -0.27
CA PRO A 45 -14.82 11.76 1.03
C PRO A 45 -13.53 11.73 1.88
N SER A 46 -12.61 10.82 1.61
CA SER A 46 -11.32 10.72 2.30
C SER A 46 -10.23 10.32 1.32
N LEU A 47 -9.01 10.83 1.52
CA LEU A 47 -7.86 10.35 0.74
C LEU A 47 -7.61 8.85 1.00
N GLY A 48 -7.79 8.41 2.25
CA GLY A 48 -7.64 7.03 2.68
C GLY A 48 -6.78 6.88 3.92
N GLN A 49 -6.43 5.64 4.23
CA GLN A 49 -5.59 5.30 5.37
C GLN A 49 -4.14 5.07 4.95
N CYS A 50 -3.21 5.53 5.80
CA CYS A 50 -1.80 5.17 5.74
C CYS A 50 -1.45 4.30 6.96
N VAL A 51 -1.10 3.03 6.73
CA VAL A 51 -0.61 2.13 7.79
C VAL A 51 0.91 2.19 7.85
N VAL A 52 1.46 2.58 9.00
CA VAL A 52 2.90 2.62 9.26
C VAL A 52 3.25 1.46 10.19
N ILE A 53 4.10 0.55 9.72
CA ILE A 53 4.68 -0.52 10.55
C ILE A 53 6.14 -0.16 10.79
N ASN A 54 6.48 0.14 12.03
CA ASN A 54 7.80 0.57 12.44
C ASN A 54 8.42 -0.46 13.39
N ASN A 55 9.30 -1.30 12.85
CA ASN A 55 10.01 -2.32 13.61
C ASN A 55 11.41 -1.82 13.95
N LYS A 56 11.64 -1.59 15.24
CA LYS A 56 12.92 -1.13 15.81
C LYS A 56 13.67 -2.25 16.52
N ASN A 57 12.95 -3.01 17.34
CA ASN A 57 13.52 -3.99 18.26
C ASN A 57 13.23 -5.40 17.78
N PHE A 58 14.28 -6.20 17.57
CA PHE A 58 14.16 -7.54 17.02
C PHE A 58 14.59 -8.59 18.05
N HIS A 59 13.98 -9.77 17.96
CA HIS A 59 14.36 -10.91 18.78
C HIS A 59 15.79 -11.33 18.44
N LYS A 60 16.61 -11.60 19.47
CA LYS A 60 18.02 -11.97 19.32
C LYS A 60 18.26 -13.12 18.33
N LYS A 61 17.31 -14.08 18.25
CA LYS A 61 17.37 -15.24 17.34
C LYS A 61 17.41 -14.86 15.85
N THR A 62 16.93 -13.66 15.50
CA THR A 62 16.92 -13.17 14.11
C THR A 62 18.30 -12.73 13.63
N GLY A 63 19.24 -12.48 14.55
CA GLY A 63 20.53 -11.87 14.25
C GLY A 63 20.45 -10.38 13.87
N MET A 64 19.26 -9.79 13.87
CA MET A 64 19.05 -8.39 13.50
C MET A 64 19.35 -7.44 14.66
N GLY A 65 19.94 -6.29 14.32
CA GLY A 65 20.29 -5.24 15.28
C GLY A 65 19.10 -4.34 15.63
N VAL A 66 19.32 -3.40 16.55
CA VAL A 66 18.35 -2.33 16.84
C VAL A 66 18.42 -1.27 15.76
N ARG A 67 17.27 -0.87 15.20
CA ARG A 67 17.19 0.17 14.15
C ARG A 67 17.11 1.57 14.75
N ASN A 68 18.23 2.07 15.29
CA ASN A 68 18.30 3.41 15.85
C ASN A 68 17.98 4.49 14.79
N GLY A 69 17.10 5.43 15.14
CA GLY A 69 16.69 6.53 14.27
C GLY A 69 15.40 6.27 13.49
N THR A 70 14.85 5.05 13.55
CA THR A 70 13.58 4.73 12.87
C THR A 70 12.39 5.51 13.43
N GLU A 71 12.46 6.01 14.66
CA GLU A 71 11.44 6.88 15.25
C GLU A 71 11.42 8.26 14.58
N LYS A 72 12.58 8.74 14.12
CA LYS A 72 12.64 9.96 13.32
C LYS A 72 12.00 9.75 11.95
N ASP A 73 12.23 8.59 11.34
CA ASP A 73 11.56 8.22 10.09
C ASP A 73 10.05 8.09 10.28
N GLU A 74 9.59 7.46 11.37
CA GLU A 74 8.17 7.37 11.74
C GLU A 74 7.54 8.76 11.87
N GLY A 75 8.15 9.67 12.65
CA GLY A 75 7.65 11.02 12.83
C GLY A 75 7.55 11.80 11.53
N ASN A 76 8.57 11.70 10.66
CA ASN A 76 8.55 12.33 9.34
C ASN A 76 7.44 11.75 8.44
N VAL A 77 7.21 10.44 8.50
CA VAL A 77 6.14 9.77 7.75
C VAL A 77 4.78 10.21 8.26
N GLU A 78 4.57 10.24 9.58
CA GLU A 78 3.32 10.69 10.17
C GLU A 78 3.00 12.13 9.78
N GLU A 79 3.95 13.05 9.93
CA GLU A 79 3.79 14.45 9.56
C GLU A 79 3.48 14.59 8.06
N THR A 80 4.29 13.98 7.20
CA THR A 80 4.14 14.10 5.75
C THR A 80 2.80 13.54 5.27
N PHE A 81 2.44 12.32 5.67
CA PHE A 81 1.21 11.69 5.18
C PHE A 81 -0.04 12.31 5.82
N SER A 82 0.04 12.83 7.05
CA SER A 82 -1.06 13.60 7.65
C SER A 82 -1.29 14.90 6.88
N ASN A 83 -0.23 15.61 6.51
CA ASN A 83 -0.31 16.83 5.71
C ASN A 83 -0.87 16.59 4.30
N LEU A 84 -0.67 15.38 3.74
CA LEU A 84 -1.33 14.96 2.50
C LEU A 84 -2.82 14.63 2.70
N GLY A 85 -3.29 14.43 3.93
CA GLY A 85 -4.70 14.15 4.25
C GLY A 85 -5.01 12.67 4.50
N PHE A 86 -3.99 11.81 4.69
CA PHE A 86 -4.22 10.42 5.10
C PHE A 86 -4.63 10.33 6.57
N LYS A 87 -5.46 9.34 6.89
CA LYS A 87 -5.65 8.88 8.27
C LYS A 87 -4.51 7.94 8.64
N ILE A 88 -3.64 8.35 9.57
CA ILE A 88 -2.46 7.57 9.96
C ILE A 88 -2.82 6.49 10.99
N LYS A 89 -2.21 5.31 10.85
CA LYS A 89 -2.22 4.23 11.84
C LYS A 89 -0.80 3.69 12.02
N ILE A 90 -0.18 4.02 13.15
CA ILE A 90 1.17 3.56 13.52
C ILE A 90 1.08 2.26 14.32
N CYS A 91 1.93 1.29 14.00
CA CYS A 91 2.07 0.02 14.70
C CYS A 91 3.56 -0.30 14.89
N ASN A 92 4.02 -0.32 16.14
CA ASN A 92 5.42 -0.52 16.50
C ASN A 92 5.74 -1.98 16.81
N ASP A 93 6.94 -2.43 16.44
CA ASP A 93 7.53 -3.72 16.83
C ASP A 93 6.59 -4.93 16.62
N GLN A 94 6.12 -5.09 15.40
CA GLN A 94 5.19 -6.15 15.00
C GLN A 94 5.93 -7.44 14.61
N THR A 95 5.50 -8.57 15.15
CA THR A 95 5.88 -9.90 14.63
C THR A 95 5.33 -10.13 13.22
N VAL A 96 5.83 -11.13 12.52
CA VAL A 96 5.31 -11.51 11.19
C VAL A 96 3.82 -11.82 11.24
N SER A 97 3.35 -12.55 12.27
CA SER A 97 1.92 -12.83 12.43
C SER A 97 1.12 -11.55 12.64
N GLN A 98 1.59 -10.64 13.50
CA GLN A 98 0.91 -9.39 13.78
C GLN A 98 0.83 -8.49 12.54
N MET A 99 1.90 -8.42 11.73
CA MET A 99 1.90 -7.72 10.44
C MET A 99 0.85 -8.30 9.49
N ARG A 100 0.81 -9.64 9.35
CA ARG A 100 -0.16 -10.35 8.51
C ARG A 100 -1.59 -10.08 8.98
N ASP A 101 -1.86 -10.19 10.28
CA ASP A 101 -3.18 -10.01 10.87
C ASP A 101 -3.65 -8.56 10.76
N LEU A 102 -2.75 -7.60 10.99
CA LEU A 102 -3.01 -6.18 10.79
C LEU A 102 -3.42 -5.89 9.34
N LEU A 103 -2.59 -6.26 8.37
CA LEU A 103 -2.87 -5.96 6.97
C LEU A 103 -4.05 -6.77 6.42
N THR A 104 -4.29 -7.98 6.94
CA THR A 104 -5.49 -8.76 6.61
C THR A 104 -6.76 -8.04 7.08
N ARG A 105 -6.77 -7.53 8.31
CA ARG A 105 -7.92 -6.75 8.81
C ARG A 105 -8.13 -5.49 7.97
N VAL A 106 -7.07 -4.72 7.72
CA VAL A 106 -7.14 -3.49 6.92
C VAL A 106 -7.64 -3.79 5.50
N SER A 107 -7.19 -4.88 4.87
CA SER A 107 -7.67 -5.28 3.54
C SER A 107 -9.16 -5.65 3.48
N LYS A 108 -9.77 -5.99 4.64
CA LYS A 108 -11.18 -6.35 4.79
C LYS A 108 -12.07 -5.18 5.24
N GLU A 109 -11.48 -4.04 5.58
CA GLU A 109 -12.24 -2.82 5.88
C GLU A 109 -12.92 -2.27 4.61
N ASP A 110 -13.96 -1.45 4.78
CA ASP A 110 -14.63 -0.81 3.65
C ASP A 110 -13.90 0.49 3.23
N HIS A 111 -13.21 0.42 2.09
CA HIS A 111 -12.51 1.54 1.47
C HIS A 111 -13.33 2.27 0.40
N SER A 112 -14.65 2.03 0.32
CA SER A 112 -15.53 2.59 -0.72
C SER A 112 -15.45 4.12 -0.78
N LYS A 113 -15.29 4.77 0.38
CA LYS A 113 -15.18 6.23 0.56
C LYS A 113 -13.75 6.78 0.55
N SER A 114 -12.74 5.94 0.29
CA SER A 114 -11.32 6.35 0.24
C SER A 114 -10.86 6.49 -1.19
N SER A 115 -10.06 7.50 -1.54
CA SER A 115 -9.47 7.64 -2.87
C SER A 115 -8.36 6.61 -3.12
N MET A 116 -7.56 6.29 -2.10
CA MET A 116 -6.43 5.38 -2.18
C MET A 116 -6.08 4.71 -0.84
N PHE A 117 -5.08 3.84 -0.85
CA PHE A 117 -4.49 3.23 0.33
C PHE A 117 -2.97 3.37 0.30
N ALA A 118 -2.35 3.61 1.46
CA ALA A 118 -0.92 3.62 1.63
C ALA A 118 -0.47 2.70 2.77
N CYS A 119 0.69 2.07 2.61
CA CYS A 119 1.37 1.32 3.65
C CYS A 119 2.86 1.66 3.64
N VAL A 120 3.39 2.05 4.80
CA VAL A 120 4.80 2.34 5.01
C VAL A 120 5.38 1.27 5.92
N LEU A 121 6.43 0.61 5.47
CA LEU A 121 7.11 -0.44 6.20
C LEU A 121 8.55 -0.01 6.50
N LEU A 122 8.88 0.15 7.78
CA LEU A 122 10.19 0.53 8.29
C LEU A 122 10.75 -0.67 9.08
N SER A 123 11.68 -1.42 8.52
CA SER A 123 12.22 -2.63 9.18
C SER A 123 13.59 -3.03 8.63
N HIS A 124 14.12 -4.18 9.04
CA HIS A 124 15.15 -4.90 8.28
C HIS A 124 14.50 -5.61 7.08
N GLY A 125 15.30 -5.89 6.04
CA GLY A 125 14.82 -6.65 4.89
C GLY A 125 15.88 -6.84 3.82
N GLU A 126 15.74 -7.92 3.06
CA GLU A 126 16.63 -8.34 1.99
C GLU A 126 15.82 -9.13 0.96
N ASP A 127 16.21 -9.09 -0.33
CA ASP A 127 15.66 -9.93 -1.40
C ASP A 127 14.11 -10.00 -1.47
N GLY A 128 13.45 -8.84 -1.38
CA GLY A 128 11.99 -8.77 -1.46
C GLY A 128 11.26 -9.30 -0.20
N ARG A 129 12.00 -9.56 0.87
CA ARG A 129 11.47 -9.89 2.20
C ARG A 129 11.60 -8.71 3.14
N ILE A 130 10.80 -8.75 4.19
CA ILE A 130 10.82 -7.79 5.27
C ILE A 130 10.71 -8.52 6.60
N PHE A 131 11.43 -8.04 7.61
CA PHE A 131 11.42 -8.62 8.94
C PHE A 131 10.23 -8.11 9.75
N GLY A 132 9.49 -9.04 10.34
CA GLY A 132 8.85 -8.82 11.63
C GLY A 132 9.89 -8.85 12.74
N THR A 133 9.49 -8.59 13.98
CA THR A 133 10.42 -8.65 15.12
C THR A 133 10.99 -10.04 15.38
N ASP A 134 10.35 -11.09 14.85
CA ASP A 134 10.63 -12.49 15.16
C ASP A 134 11.13 -13.34 13.99
N ASP A 135 10.80 -12.99 12.75
CA ASP A 135 11.17 -13.68 11.51
C ASP A 135 10.96 -12.73 10.29
N CYS A 136 11.12 -13.23 9.06
CA CYS A 136 10.86 -12.49 7.82
C CYS A 136 9.68 -13.04 7.02
N ILE A 137 9.08 -12.18 6.19
CA ILE A 137 7.96 -12.50 5.31
C ILE A 137 8.17 -11.84 3.94
N GLU A 138 7.65 -12.47 2.89
CA GLU A 138 7.69 -11.87 1.56
C GLU A 138 6.80 -10.62 1.50
N LEU A 139 7.33 -9.52 0.96
CA LEU A 139 6.56 -8.29 0.71
C LEU A 139 5.37 -8.56 -0.21
N LYS A 140 5.52 -9.51 -1.14
CA LYS A 140 4.45 -9.95 -2.03
C LYS A 140 3.28 -10.57 -1.27
N GLU A 141 3.52 -11.27 -0.16
CA GLU A 141 2.45 -11.87 0.63
C GLU A 141 1.57 -10.78 1.27
N LEU A 142 2.21 -9.76 1.86
CA LEU A 142 1.51 -8.63 2.49
C LEU A 142 0.75 -7.79 1.46
N SER A 143 1.41 -7.43 0.37
CA SER A 143 0.81 -6.58 -0.67
C SER A 143 -0.28 -7.32 -1.46
N ALA A 144 -0.19 -8.65 -1.61
CA ALA A 144 -1.21 -9.46 -2.29
C ALA A 144 -2.58 -9.43 -1.58
N LEU A 145 -2.65 -9.08 -0.29
CA LEU A 145 -3.91 -8.89 0.44
C LEU A 145 -4.78 -7.79 -0.19
N PHE A 146 -4.16 -6.83 -0.87
CA PHE A 146 -4.82 -5.66 -1.47
C PHE A 146 -5.10 -5.82 -2.97
N ARG A 147 -4.91 -7.01 -3.54
CA ARG A 147 -5.29 -7.28 -4.94
C ARG A 147 -6.79 -7.08 -5.15
N GLY A 148 -7.19 -6.71 -6.36
CA GLY A 148 -8.59 -6.42 -6.68
C GLY A 148 -9.57 -7.58 -6.45
N ASP A 149 -9.11 -8.82 -6.54
CA ASP A 149 -9.91 -10.01 -6.23
C ASP A 149 -10.11 -10.26 -4.72
N ARG A 150 -9.30 -9.61 -3.87
CA ARG A 150 -9.29 -9.80 -2.40
C ARG A 150 -9.75 -8.56 -1.63
N CYS A 151 -9.47 -7.36 -2.13
CA CYS A 151 -9.89 -6.08 -1.55
C CYS A 151 -10.71 -5.29 -2.59
N ARG A 152 -11.99 -5.62 -2.69
CA ARG A 152 -12.87 -5.11 -3.77
C ARG A 152 -13.10 -3.60 -3.70
N SER A 153 -13.18 -3.02 -2.50
CA SER A 153 -13.39 -1.59 -2.29
C SER A 153 -12.21 -0.70 -2.73
N LEU A 154 -11.04 -1.30 -3.03
CA LEU A 154 -9.87 -0.65 -3.60
C LEU A 154 -9.62 -0.99 -5.09
N VAL A 155 -10.55 -1.66 -5.78
CA VAL A 155 -10.44 -1.90 -7.23
C VAL A 155 -10.45 -0.55 -7.96
N GLY A 156 -9.54 -0.39 -8.92
CA GLY A 156 -9.37 0.86 -9.67
C GLY A 156 -8.69 2.01 -8.89
N LYS A 157 -8.43 1.83 -7.58
CA LYS A 157 -7.81 2.85 -6.72
C LYS A 157 -6.31 2.61 -6.50
N PRO A 158 -5.47 3.64 -6.30
CA PRO A 158 -4.05 3.46 -6.00
C PRO A 158 -3.81 2.70 -4.68
N LYS A 159 -2.80 1.84 -4.67
CA LYS A 159 -2.34 1.06 -3.50
C LYS A 159 -0.83 1.23 -3.38
N LEU A 160 -0.41 2.16 -2.52
CA LEU A 160 0.98 2.59 -2.41
C LEU A 160 1.68 1.82 -1.29
N PHE A 161 2.84 1.24 -1.57
CA PHE A 161 3.69 0.61 -0.57
C PHE A 161 5.04 1.33 -0.57
N PHE A 162 5.48 1.76 0.59
CA PHE A 162 6.74 2.46 0.82
C PHE A 162 7.59 1.60 1.73
N ILE A 163 8.80 1.26 1.30
CA ILE A 163 9.60 0.22 1.95
C ILE A 163 10.97 0.80 2.26
N GLN A 164 11.24 1.00 3.54
CA GLN A 164 12.55 1.37 4.06
C GLN A 164 13.13 0.15 4.78
N VAL A 165 14.14 -0.46 4.16
CA VAL A 165 14.89 -1.58 4.72
C VAL A 165 16.33 -1.17 4.99
N SER A 166 16.91 -1.68 6.07
CA SER A 166 18.29 -1.47 6.51
C SER A 166 18.94 -2.77 6.93
#